data_AF-A0A7S2GAR0-F1
#
_entry.id   AF-A0A7S2GAR0-F1
#
_cell.length_a   1.000
_cell.length_b   1.000
_cell.length_c   1.000
_cell.angle_alpha   90.00
_cell.angle_beta   90.00
_cell.angle_gamma   90.00
#
_symmetry.space_group_name_H-M   'P 1'
#
loop_
_entity.id
_entity.type
_entity.pdbx_description
1 polymer ?
#
loop_
_entity_poly.entity_id
_entity_poly.type
_entity_poly.pdbx_seq_one_letter_code
_entity_poly.pdbx_strand_id
1 'polypeptide(L)'
;STHSAEEETTETALAASVRAMLPPILTGAESTDDPGSLYDVPAIVGREAWEALKSQISAWNSSNPKDGNNGGPRGWVSMMVDRWPPMILRRLKALPVKPMSGKDAANTKAMTMAIVLMRHLVALHTKKEPVREGLMEESKALGIPQKVLAKLLESFSVAQTTERPQRGGRSGGSSITYRITNTLRDKLVLHILVLCLHTGPQFTVDLNELVDFLRMPQSQCRNLLRIVGAVIISAKDGAETGADGIKPGGDGVLAQLKAPLKLQARVRRR
;
A
#
# COMPACT_ATOMS: atom_id res chain seq x y z
N SER A 1 20.64 -13.50 36.78
CA SER A 1 19.60 -12.48 36.59
C SER A 1 19.92 -11.41 35.54
N THR A 2 21.09 -11.44 34.88
CA THR A 2 21.49 -10.49 33.83
C THR A 2 20.99 -10.85 32.43
N HIS A 3 20.81 -12.14 32.12
CA HIS A 3 20.26 -12.59 30.82
C HIS A 3 18.82 -12.14 30.54
N SER A 4 18.01 -11.92 31.58
CA SER A 4 16.60 -11.52 31.40
C SER A 4 16.43 -10.07 30.91
N ALA A 5 17.35 -9.17 31.27
CA ALA A 5 17.27 -7.75 30.91
C ALA A 5 17.80 -7.47 29.49
N GLU A 6 18.81 -8.22 29.03
CA GLU A 6 19.31 -8.14 27.66
C GLU A 6 18.31 -8.72 26.65
N GLU A 7 17.58 -9.79 27.01
CA GLU A 7 16.52 -10.33 26.15
C GLU A 7 15.35 -9.33 26.01
N GLU A 8 14.91 -8.70 27.09
CA GLU A 8 13.82 -7.73 27.09
C GLU A 8 14.16 -6.44 26.29
N THR A 9 15.42 -5.98 26.35
CA THR A 9 15.88 -4.81 25.58
C THR A 9 16.02 -5.10 24.08
N THR A 10 16.38 -6.33 23.69
CA THR A 10 16.42 -6.68 22.25
C THR A 10 15.04 -6.94 21.66
N GLU A 11 14.10 -7.50 22.43
CA GLU A 11 12.71 -7.73 21.98
C GLU A 11 11.98 -6.40 21.77
N THR A 12 12.20 -5.43 22.65
CA THR A 12 11.65 -4.06 22.52
C THR A 12 12.22 -3.31 21.32
N ALA A 13 13.53 -3.41 21.04
CA ALA A 13 14.15 -2.78 19.88
C ALA A 13 13.65 -3.39 18.54
N LEU A 14 13.47 -4.71 18.48
CA LEU A 14 12.94 -5.38 17.29
C LEU A 14 11.48 -4.99 17.05
N ALA A 15 10.65 -4.96 18.10
CA ALA A 15 9.26 -4.53 18.00
C ALA A 15 9.16 -3.07 17.53
N ALA A 16 10.01 -2.18 18.04
CA ALA A 16 10.09 -0.79 17.60
C ALA A 16 10.51 -0.68 16.12
N SER A 17 11.49 -1.47 15.69
CA SER A 17 11.93 -1.51 14.29
C SER A 17 10.82 -1.99 13.35
N VAL A 18 10.09 -3.05 13.72
CA VAL A 18 8.94 -3.54 12.95
C VAL A 18 7.83 -2.50 12.90
N ARG A 19 7.53 -1.83 14.01
CA ARG A 19 6.52 -0.75 14.07
C ARG A 19 6.89 0.42 13.15
N ALA A 20 8.18 0.77 13.05
CA ALA A 20 8.66 1.79 12.13
C ALA A 20 8.54 1.42 10.64
N MET A 21 8.35 0.12 10.33
CA MET A 21 8.10 -0.35 8.97
C MET A 21 6.61 -0.33 8.57
N LEU A 22 5.70 -0.18 9.52
CA LEU A 22 4.27 -0.10 9.25
C LEU A 22 3.87 1.34 8.84
N PRO A 23 2.76 1.52 8.11
CA PRO A 23 2.13 2.83 8.00
C PRO A 23 1.85 3.42 9.39
N PRO A 24 1.86 4.75 9.53
CA PRO A 24 1.55 5.39 10.81
C PRO A 24 0.19 4.94 11.34
N ILE A 25 0.18 4.46 12.57
CA ILE A 25 -1.03 4.07 13.30
C ILE A 25 -1.65 5.33 13.89
N LEU A 26 -2.96 5.51 13.73
CA LEU A 26 -3.65 6.68 14.27
C LEU A 26 -3.70 6.66 15.81
N THR A 27 -3.55 7.83 16.43
CA THR A 27 -3.67 7.97 17.89
C THR A 27 -5.07 7.51 18.33
N GLY A 28 -5.15 6.58 19.27
CA GLY A 28 -6.43 5.98 19.70
C GLY A 28 -6.86 4.74 18.90
N ALA A 29 -6.05 4.25 17.96
CA ALA A 29 -6.31 2.99 17.25
C ALA A 29 -6.42 1.75 18.17
N GLU A 30 -5.87 1.82 19.38
CA GLU A 30 -5.96 0.75 20.37
C GLU A 30 -7.35 0.69 21.06
N SER A 31 -8.15 1.75 20.92
CA SER A 31 -9.48 1.89 21.54
C SER A 31 -10.60 2.15 20.53
N THR A 32 -10.31 2.12 19.23
CA THR A 32 -11.33 2.30 18.19
C THR A 32 -12.00 0.97 17.85
N ASP A 33 -13.28 1.03 17.47
CA ASP A 33 -14.04 -0.10 16.94
C ASP A 33 -14.09 -0.09 15.39
N ASP A 34 -13.54 0.95 14.74
CA ASP A 34 -13.50 1.06 13.28
C ASP A 34 -12.13 0.64 12.73
N PRO A 35 -12.02 -0.52 12.03
CA PRO A 35 -10.76 -0.95 11.41
C PRO A 35 -10.21 0.04 10.38
N GLY A 36 -11.06 0.87 9.77
CA GLY A 36 -10.64 1.91 8.83
C GLY A 36 -9.83 3.02 9.48
N SER A 37 -9.98 3.21 10.78
CA SER A 37 -9.28 4.23 11.56
C SER A 37 -7.99 3.74 12.21
N LEU A 38 -7.51 2.52 11.90
CA LEU A 38 -6.29 1.98 12.49
C LEU A 38 -5.02 2.58 11.88
N TYR A 39 -5.03 2.84 10.57
CA TYR A 39 -3.87 3.34 9.82
C TYR A 39 -4.17 4.66 9.12
N ASP A 40 -3.23 5.60 9.21
CA ASP A 40 -3.28 6.88 8.49
C ASP A 40 -2.81 6.68 7.03
N VAL A 41 -3.72 6.21 6.17
CA VAL A 41 -3.43 5.97 4.74
C VAL A 41 -2.79 7.19 4.04
N PRO A 42 -3.26 8.44 4.24
CA PRO A 42 -2.59 9.63 3.70
C PRO A 42 -1.12 9.78 4.11
N ALA A 43 -0.73 9.31 5.29
CA ALA A 43 0.65 9.44 5.76
C ALA A 43 1.62 8.50 5.06
N ILE A 44 1.14 7.46 4.36
CA ILE A 44 1.99 6.55 3.55
C ILE A 44 2.83 7.29 2.51
N VAL A 45 2.29 8.37 1.94
CA VAL A 45 2.98 9.22 0.95
C VAL A 45 3.24 10.65 1.43
N GLY A 46 2.80 10.95 2.65
CA GLY A 46 2.72 12.32 3.16
C GLY A 46 1.50 13.09 2.62
N ARG A 47 1.01 14.00 3.45
CA ARG A 47 -0.22 14.79 3.19
C ARG A 47 -0.13 15.59 1.88
N GLU A 48 1.04 16.14 1.56
CA GLU A 48 1.24 16.93 0.34
C GLU A 48 1.08 16.09 -0.94
N ALA A 49 1.70 14.91 -1.00
CA ALA A 49 1.55 14.02 -2.15
C ALA A 49 0.14 13.42 -2.23
N TRP A 50 -0.49 13.19 -1.08
CA TRP A 50 -1.90 12.79 -1.01
C TRP A 50 -2.83 13.85 -1.64
N GLU A 51 -2.65 15.13 -1.28
CA GLU A 51 -3.44 16.23 -1.87
C GLU A 51 -3.12 16.44 -3.36
N ALA A 52 -1.88 16.20 -3.79
CA ALA A 52 -1.53 16.19 -5.21
C ALA A 52 -2.28 15.08 -5.97
N LEU A 53 -2.31 13.86 -5.42
CA LEU A 53 -3.06 12.73 -5.96
C LEU A 53 -4.56 13.02 -6.02
N LYS A 54 -5.10 13.64 -4.97
CA LYS A 54 -6.51 14.06 -4.88
C LYS A 54 -6.85 15.07 -5.97
N SER A 55 -6.00 16.08 -6.16
CA SER A 55 -6.19 17.12 -7.17
C SER A 55 -6.18 16.52 -8.57
N GLN A 56 -5.26 15.58 -8.81
CA GLN A 56 -5.17 14.89 -10.08
C GLN A 56 -6.39 14.02 -10.38
N ILE A 57 -6.87 13.23 -9.42
CA ILE A 57 -8.11 12.46 -9.56
C ILE A 57 -9.32 13.37 -9.77
N SER A 58 -9.38 14.49 -9.06
CA SER A 58 -10.42 15.50 -9.26
C SER A 58 -10.37 16.10 -10.67
N ALA A 59 -9.20 16.51 -11.16
CA ALA A 59 -9.02 17.05 -12.50
C ALA A 59 -9.44 16.04 -13.57
N TRP A 60 -9.08 14.76 -13.40
CA TRP A 60 -9.49 13.69 -14.31
C TRP A 60 -10.99 13.46 -14.36
N ASN A 61 -11.65 13.49 -13.20
CA ASN A 61 -13.11 13.37 -13.12
C ASN A 61 -13.80 14.56 -13.80
N SER A 62 -13.21 15.76 -13.73
CA SER A 62 -13.75 16.96 -14.39
C SER A 62 -13.48 17.02 -15.89
N SER A 63 -12.40 16.39 -16.39
CA SER A 63 -12.01 16.44 -17.81
C SER A 63 -12.73 15.42 -18.70
N ASN A 64 -13.33 14.36 -18.13
CA ASN A 64 -14.13 13.37 -18.87
C ASN A 64 -15.61 13.33 -18.41
N PRO A 65 -16.39 14.42 -18.59
CA PRO A 65 -17.80 14.43 -18.20
C PRO A 65 -18.75 13.74 -19.19
N LYS A 66 -18.27 13.25 -20.35
CA LYS A 66 -19.09 13.02 -21.56
C LYS A 66 -19.17 11.58 -22.11
N ASP A 67 -18.96 10.52 -21.34
CA ASP A 67 -19.42 9.17 -21.76
C ASP A 67 -20.89 8.93 -21.38
N GLY A 68 -21.75 9.83 -21.85
CA GLY A 68 -23.16 9.99 -21.51
C GLY A 68 -24.12 8.89 -21.97
N ASN A 69 -23.69 7.62 -22.09
CA ASN A 69 -24.65 6.52 -22.18
C ASN A 69 -24.15 5.13 -21.75
N ASN A 70 -22.90 4.98 -21.26
CA ASN A 70 -22.41 3.75 -20.61
C ASN A 70 -21.05 3.93 -19.88
N GLY A 71 -20.42 5.11 -19.92
CA GLY A 71 -19.17 5.38 -19.22
C GLY A 71 -19.44 6.24 -18.00
N GLY A 72 -19.57 5.60 -16.85
CA GLY A 72 -19.49 6.27 -15.57
C GLY A 72 -18.09 6.87 -15.30
N PRO A 73 -17.76 7.24 -14.05
CA PRO A 73 -16.47 7.83 -13.62
C PRO A 73 -15.20 6.95 -13.82
N ARG A 74 -15.17 6.11 -14.86
CA ARG A 74 -14.15 5.12 -15.23
C ARG A 74 -13.52 5.36 -16.61
N GLY A 75 -13.85 6.43 -17.34
CA GLY A 75 -13.18 6.74 -18.61
C GLY A 75 -11.65 6.84 -18.47
N TRP A 76 -11.16 7.37 -17.35
CA TRP A 76 -9.73 7.42 -17.03
C TRP A 76 -9.15 6.06 -16.61
N VAL A 77 -9.97 5.21 -15.98
CA VAL A 77 -9.63 3.81 -15.71
C VAL A 77 -9.33 3.19 -17.07
N SER A 78 -10.23 3.28 -18.05
CA SER A 78 -10.03 2.74 -19.41
C SER A 78 -8.74 3.22 -20.11
N MET A 79 -8.31 4.47 -19.94
CA MET A 79 -7.08 4.99 -20.57
C MET A 79 -5.77 4.50 -19.92
N MET A 80 -5.83 3.97 -18.68
CA MET A 80 -4.66 3.46 -17.95
C MET A 80 -4.74 1.95 -17.64
N VAL A 81 -5.90 1.32 -17.83
CA VAL A 81 -6.27 -0.03 -17.37
C VAL A 81 -5.44 -1.15 -17.96
N ASP A 82 -5.03 -1.06 -19.23
CA ASP A 82 -4.52 -2.23 -19.94
C ASP A 82 -3.19 -2.77 -19.38
N ARG A 83 -2.55 -2.03 -18.48
CA ARG A 83 -1.29 -2.44 -17.81
C ARG A 83 -1.39 -2.52 -16.29
N TRP A 84 -2.58 -2.34 -15.71
CA TRP A 84 -2.73 -2.38 -14.25
C TRP A 84 -2.94 -3.82 -13.79
N PRO A 85 -2.40 -4.19 -12.62
CA PRO A 85 -2.60 -5.55 -12.12
C PRO A 85 -4.10 -5.88 -11.93
N PRO A 86 -4.52 -7.13 -12.20
CA PRO A 86 -5.93 -7.53 -12.14
C PRO A 86 -6.64 -7.21 -10.81
N MET A 87 -5.95 -7.35 -9.66
CA MET A 87 -6.51 -7.00 -8.34
C MET A 87 -6.88 -5.51 -8.26
N ILE A 88 -6.03 -4.61 -8.75
CA ILE A 88 -6.29 -3.15 -8.74
C ILE A 88 -7.54 -2.86 -9.58
N LEU A 89 -7.61 -3.44 -10.77
CA LEU A 89 -8.73 -3.25 -11.70
C LEU A 89 -10.04 -3.74 -11.10
N ARG A 90 -10.03 -4.91 -10.47
CA ARG A 90 -11.19 -5.48 -9.79
C ARG A 90 -11.70 -4.57 -8.68
N ARG A 91 -10.79 -4.04 -7.85
CA ARG A 91 -11.14 -3.12 -6.76
C ARG A 91 -11.72 -1.80 -7.28
N LEU A 92 -11.12 -1.19 -8.30
CA LEU A 92 -11.70 -0.03 -8.96
C LEU A 92 -13.09 -0.33 -9.56
N LYS A 93 -13.25 -1.52 -10.13
CA LYS A 93 -14.53 -1.96 -10.70
C LYS A 93 -15.60 -2.27 -9.64
N ALA A 94 -15.22 -2.51 -8.40
CA ALA A 94 -16.14 -2.71 -7.29
C ALA A 94 -16.64 -1.39 -6.67
N LEU A 95 -15.95 -0.27 -6.93
CA LEU A 95 -16.38 1.03 -6.42
C LEU A 95 -17.72 1.48 -7.05
N PRO A 96 -18.60 2.11 -6.26
CA PRO A 96 -19.89 2.59 -6.73
C PRO A 96 -19.73 3.60 -7.87
N VAL A 97 -20.57 3.46 -8.89
CA VAL A 97 -20.52 4.26 -10.13
C VAL A 97 -21.49 5.45 -10.09
N LYS A 98 -22.53 5.36 -9.25
CA LYS A 98 -23.58 6.38 -9.17
C LYS A 98 -23.08 7.61 -8.41
N PRO A 99 -23.54 8.83 -8.75
CA PRO A 99 -23.23 10.02 -7.99
C PRO A 99 -23.71 9.85 -6.55
N MET A 100 -22.75 9.84 -5.64
CA MET A 100 -23.00 9.83 -4.20
C MET A 100 -22.98 11.26 -3.68
N SER A 101 -23.70 11.52 -2.59
CA SER A 101 -23.69 12.81 -1.90
C SER A 101 -23.05 12.68 -0.52
N GLY A 102 -22.55 13.80 0.02
CA GLY A 102 -22.04 13.89 1.38
C GLY A 102 -20.89 12.92 1.69
N LYS A 103 -21.05 12.14 2.76
CA LYS A 103 -20.01 11.26 3.33
C LYS A 103 -19.61 10.12 2.39
N ASP A 104 -20.56 9.56 1.64
CA ASP A 104 -20.31 8.40 0.77
C ASP A 104 -19.46 8.78 -0.45
N ALA A 105 -19.63 10.01 -0.96
CA ALA A 105 -18.79 10.56 -2.01
C ALA A 105 -17.33 10.76 -1.54
N ALA A 106 -17.15 11.28 -0.32
CA ALA A 106 -15.84 11.46 0.28
C ALA A 106 -15.14 10.11 0.52
N ASN A 107 -15.87 9.12 1.02
CA ASN A 107 -15.36 7.76 1.23
C ASN A 107 -14.97 7.09 -0.09
N THR A 108 -15.81 7.15 -1.12
CA THR A 108 -15.51 6.60 -2.45
C THR A 108 -14.27 7.25 -3.07
N LYS A 109 -14.12 8.57 -2.89
CA LYS A 109 -12.93 9.29 -3.32
C LYS A 109 -11.68 8.81 -2.57
N ALA A 110 -11.74 8.69 -1.25
CA ALA A 110 -10.63 8.19 -0.44
C ALA A 110 -10.24 6.75 -0.84
N MET A 111 -11.22 5.87 -1.07
CA MET A 111 -10.98 4.50 -1.55
C MET A 111 -10.34 4.48 -2.94
N THR A 112 -10.81 5.33 -3.85
CA THR A 112 -10.20 5.48 -5.19
C THR A 112 -8.73 5.88 -5.06
N MET A 113 -8.44 6.88 -4.23
CA MET A 113 -7.08 7.35 -3.97
C MET A 113 -6.20 6.25 -3.37
N ALA A 114 -6.71 5.49 -2.40
CA ALA A 114 -6.00 4.37 -1.78
C ALA A 114 -5.67 3.28 -2.81
N ILE A 115 -6.59 2.96 -3.73
CA ILE A 115 -6.38 1.97 -4.80
C ILE A 115 -5.33 2.48 -5.81
N VAL A 116 -5.37 3.75 -6.19
CA VAL A 116 -4.36 4.34 -7.10
C VAL A 116 -2.98 4.36 -6.44
N LEU A 117 -2.92 4.71 -5.16
CA LEU A 117 -1.68 4.64 -4.38
C LEU A 117 -1.14 3.21 -4.32
N MET A 118 -1.99 2.23 -4.05
CA MET A 118 -1.60 0.80 -4.05
C MET A 118 -0.97 0.39 -5.38
N ARG A 119 -1.53 0.85 -6.52
CA ARG A 119 -0.93 0.64 -7.84
C ARG A 119 0.46 1.27 -7.97
N HIS A 120 0.66 2.48 -7.44
CA HIS A 120 1.97 3.14 -7.47
C HIS A 120 3.01 2.41 -6.63
N LEU A 121 2.65 1.95 -5.43
CA LEU A 121 3.54 1.15 -4.59
C LEU A 121 3.93 -0.17 -5.25
N VAL A 122 2.99 -0.83 -5.93
CA VAL A 122 3.25 -2.09 -6.66
C VAL A 122 4.16 -1.87 -7.86
N ALA A 123 3.96 -0.79 -8.61
CA ALA A 123 4.86 -0.40 -9.70
C ALA A 123 6.30 -0.19 -9.17
N LEU A 124 6.45 0.43 -8.01
CA LEU A 124 7.75 0.60 -7.35
C LEU A 124 8.32 -0.73 -6.83
N HIS A 125 7.49 -1.58 -6.23
CA HIS A 125 7.88 -2.90 -5.68
C HIS A 125 8.46 -3.82 -6.74
N THR A 126 7.82 -3.82 -7.92
CA THR A 126 8.19 -4.67 -9.05
C THR A 126 9.40 -4.15 -9.82
N LYS A 127 9.86 -2.93 -9.55
CA LYS A 127 11.04 -2.36 -10.19
C LYS A 127 12.31 -3.05 -9.67
N LYS A 128 13.05 -3.67 -10.59
CA LYS A 128 14.32 -4.36 -10.28
C LYS A 128 15.52 -3.41 -10.31
N GLU A 129 15.48 -2.44 -11.22
CA GLU A 129 16.58 -1.49 -11.42
C GLU A 129 16.46 -0.29 -10.48
N PRO A 130 17.58 0.29 -10.01
CA PRO A 130 17.57 1.55 -9.28
C PRO A 130 16.94 2.68 -10.11
N VAL A 131 16.24 3.60 -9.45
CA VAL A 131 15.77 4.83 -10.11
C VAL A 131 16.95 5.78 -10.22
N ARG A 132 17.36 6.09 -11.46
CA ARG A 132 18.47 7.01 -11.74
C ARG A 132 17.96 8.44 -11.92
N GLU A 133 18.90 9.37 -11.98
CA GLU A 133 18.64 10.78 -12.25
C GLU A 133 17.75 10.96 -13.48
N GLY A 134 16.66 11.74 -13.34
CA GLY A 134 15.59 11.82 -14.34
C GLY A 134 14.20 11.47 -13.78
N LEU A 135 13.79 12.04 -12.63
CA LEU A 135 12.49 11.77 -12.00
C LEU A 135 11.30 11.95 -12.95
N MET A 136 11.40 12.85 -13.93
CA MET A 136 10.34 13.05 -14.94
C MET A 136 10.22 11.85 -15.89
N GLU A 137 11.33 11.30 -16.37
CA GLU A 137 11.33 10.14 -17.26
C GLU A 137 10.83 8.90 -16.52
N GLU A 138 11.31 8.71 -15.30
CA GLU A 138 10.87 7.61 -14.43
C GLU A 138 9.38 7.74 -14.06
N SER A 139 8.92 8.95 -13.75
CA SER A 139 7.52 9.26 -13.50
C SER A 139 6.63 8.84 -14.67
N LYS A 140 7.03 9.12 -15.90
CA LYS A 140 6.32 8.70 -17.12
C LYS A 140 6.38 7.19 -17.31
N ALA A 141 7.55 6.58 -17.16
CA ALA A 141 7.75 5.14 -17.34
C ALA A 141 6.91 4.30 -16.36
N LEU A 142 6.89 4.71 -15.09
CA LEU A 142 6.07 4.04 -14.07
C LEU A 142 4.61 4.46 -14.12
N GLY A 143 4.26 5.57 -14.78
CA GLY A 143 2.93 6.17 -14.72
C GLY A 143 2.58 6.61 -13.29
N ILE A 144 3.56 7.17 -12.57
CA ILE A 144 3.41 7.71 -11.21
C ILE A 144 3.65 9.22 -11.31
N PRO A 145 2.78 10.08 -10.78
CA PRO A 145 2.99 11.53 -10.81
C PRO A 145 4.32 11.91 -10.15
N GLN A 146 5.10 12.82 -10.76
CA GLN A 146 6.46 13.12 -10.30
C GLN A 146 6.54 13.50 -8.81
N LYS A 147 5.60 14.30 -8.31
CA LYS A 147 5.52 14.67 -6.88
C LYS A 147 5.28 13.47 -5.97
N VAL A 148 4.43 12.55 -6.39
CA VAL A 148 4.14 11.30 -5.66
C VAL A 148 5.34 10.38 -5.70
N LEU A 149 5.97 10.21 -6.88
CA LEU A 149 7.18 9.40 -7.03
C LEU A 149 8.32 9.89 -6.13
N ALA A 150 8.56 11.20 -6.08
CA ALA A 150 9.58 11.79 -5.21
C ALA A 150 9.37 11.42 -3.73
N LYS A 151 8.13 11.54 -3.21
CA LYS A 151 7.80 11.17 -1.83
C LYS A 151 7.86 9.67 -1.56
N LEU A 152 7.52 8.85 -2.55
CA LEU A 152 7.69 7.40 -2.46
C LEU A 152 9.18 7.02 -2.37
N LEU A 153 10.04 7.65 -3.18
CA LEU A 153 11.47 7.40 -3.12
C LEU A 153 12.08 7.89 -1.80
N GLU A 154 11.65 9.03 -1.27
CA GLU A 154 12.04 9.50 0.07
C GLU A 154 11.69 8.46 1.17
N SER A 155 10.55 7.79 1.04
CA SER A 155 10.04 6.88 2.08
C SER A 155 10.52 5.43 1.97
N PHE A 156 10.84 4.98 0.74
CA PHE A 156 11.09 3.57 0.40
C PHE A 156 12.40 3.33 -0.35
N SER A 157 13.31 4.31 -0.43
CA SER A 157 14.62 4.11 -1.04
C SER A 157 15.72 4.84 -0.27
N VAL A 158 16.97 4.47 -0.56
CA VAL A 158 18.17 5.18 -0.12
C VAL A 158 18.73 5.95 -1.30
N ALA A 159 18.88 7.27 -1.16
CA ALA A 159 19.56 8.10 -2.14
C ALA A 159 21.08 7.87 -2.04
N GLN A 160 21.69 7.55 -3.17
CA GLN A 160 23.14 7.40 -3.33
C GLN A 160 23.62 8.44 -4.33
N THR A 161 24.36 9.42 -3.84
CA THR A 161 25.03 10.41 -4.68
C THR A 161 26.34 9.80 -5.18
N THR A 162 26.46 9.61 -6.49
CA THR A 162 27.71 9.17 -7.11
C THR A 162 28.38 10.39 -7.73
N GLU A 163 29.57 10.71 -7.26
CA GLU A 163 30.44 11.69 -7.90
C GLU A 163 30.97 11.08 -9.20
N ARG A 164 30.70 11.73 -10.33
CA ARG A 164 31.28 11.29 -11.60
C ARG A 164 32.72 11.81 -11.67
N PRO A 165 33.72 10.94 -11.90
CA PRO A 165 35.08 11.40 -12.08
C PRO A 165 35.13 12.36 -13.27
N GLN A 166 35.73 13.54 -13.07
CA GLN A 166 35.92 14.54 -14.12
C GLN A 166 36.72 13.93 -15.27
N ARG A 167 36.04 13.62 -16.39
CA ARG A 167 36.71 13.39 -17.68
C ARG A 167 36.52 14.64 -18.54
N GLY A 168 37.59 15.41 -18.71
CA GLY A 168 37.69 16.42 -19.77
C GLY A 168 37.10 17.80 -19.49
N GLY A 169 37.33 18.39 -18.31
CA GLY A 169 37.13 19.84 -18.09
C GLY A 169 35.68 20.34 -18.02
N ARG A 170 34.68 19.45 -18.08
CA ARG A 170 33.29 19.78 -17.75
C ARG A 170 33.05 19.55 -16.27
N SER A 171 32.39 20.51 -15.62
CA SER A 171 32.03 20.44 -14.20
C SER A 171 31.44 19.07 -13.87
N GLY A 172 32.04 18.36 -12.92
CA GLY A 172 31.64 17.01 -12.53
C GLY A 172 30.26 17.05 -11.91
N GLY A 173 29.23 16.66 -12.66
CA GLY A 173 27.87 16.53 -12.13
C GLY A 173 27.78 15.37 -11.15
N SER A 174 27.19 15.61 -9.98
CA SER A 174 26.78 14.55 -9.06
C SER A 174 25.47 13.93 -9.56
N SER A 175 25.43 12.61 -9.75
CA SER A 175 24.17 11.93 -10.11
C SER A 175 23.57 11.22 -8.90
N ILE A 176 22.28 11.45 -8.63
CA ILE A 176 21.54 10.78 -7.56
C ILE A 176 20.90 9.51 -8.10
N THR A 177 21.15 8.38 -7.42
CA THR A 177 20.49 7.09 -7.69
C THR A 177 19.74 6.64 -6.44
N TYR A 178 18.49 6.23 -6.61
CA TYR A 178 17.66 5.74 -5.52
C TYR A 178 17.62 4.21 -5.55
N ARG A 179 18.06 3.59 -4.45
CA ARG A 179 18.10 2.13 -4.29
C ARG A 179 17.12 1.67 -3.23
N ILE A 180 16.25 0.74 -3.60
CA ILE A 180 15.33 0.07 -2.65
C ILE A 180 16.07 -1.13 -2.07
N THR A 181 16.41 -1.07 -0.80
CA THR A 181 17.02 -2.22 -0.08
C THR A 181 15.97 -3.29 0.21
N ASN A 182 16.38 -4.49 0.62
CA ASN A 182 15.44 -5.55 1.00
C ASN A 182 14.52 -5.12 2.14
N THR A 183 15.06 -4.47 3.17
CA THR A 183 14.28 -3.93 4.30
C THR A 183 13.25 -2.89 3.84
N LEU A 184 13.63 -1.98 2.94
CA LEU A 184 12.68 -0.99 2.40
C LEU A 184 11.66 -1.62 1.45
N ARG A 185 12.01 -2.73 0.79
CA ARG A 185 11.06 -3.52 0.02
C ARG A 185 10.05 -4.21 0.93
N ASP A 186 10.47 -4.78 2.06
CA ASP A 186 9.55 -5.35 3.06
C ASP A 186 8.62 -4.27 3.64
N LYS A 187 9.18 -3.10 3.98
CA LYS A 187 8.39 -1.91 4.36
C LYS A 187 7.34 -1.57 3.30
N LEU A 188 7.74 -1.51 2.03
CA LEU A 188 6.84 -1.23 0.91
C LEU A 188 5.71 -2.27 0.81
N VAL A 189 6.02 -3.57 0.96
CA VAL A 189 5.02 -4.65 0.96
C VAL A 189 4.04 -4.50 2.11
N LEU A 190 4.49 -4.18 3.32
CA LEU A 190 3.60 -3.95 4.47
C LEU A 190 2.59 -2.82 4.19
N HIS A 191 3.04 -1.74 3.53
CA HIS A 191 2.15 -0.64 3.14
C HIS A 191 1.15 -1.05 2.05
N ILE A 192 1.57 -1.87 1.08
CA ILE A 192 0.67 -2.46 0.07
C ILE A 192 -0.39 -3.33 0.75
N LEU A 193 0.00 -4.19 1.70
CA LEU A 193 -0.93 -5.07 2.43
C LEU A 193 -1.98 -4.28 3.22
N VAL A 194 -1.59 -3.19 3.88
CA VAL A 194 -2.54 -2.29 4.56
C VAL A 194 -3.54 -1.71 3.57
N LEU A 195 -3.11 -1.26 2.38
CA LEU A 195 -4.03 -0.76 1.36
C LEU A 195 -4.92 -1.87 0.79
N CYS A 196 -4.40 -3.10 0.65
CA CYS A 196 -5.19 -4.26 0.24
C CYS A 196 -6.28 -4.61 1.28
N LEU A 197 -6.01 -4.44 2.57
CA LEU A 197 -7.05 -4.61 3.59
C LEU A 197 -8.04 -3.44 3.53
N HIS A 198 -7.54 -2.21 3.54
CA HIS A 198 -8.36 -0.99 3.60
C HIS A 198 -9.33 -0.84 2.43
N THR A 199 -8.91 -1.26 1.24
CA THR A 199 -9.73 -1.15 0.01
C THR A 199 -10.51 -2.44 -0.28
N GLY A 200 -10.45 -3.43 0.61
CA GLY A 200 -11.17 -4.70 0.50
C GLY A 200 -12.53 -4.65 1.17
N PRO A 201 -13.47 -5.55 0.80
CA PRO A 201 -14.77 -5.62 1.45
C PRO A 201 -14.59 -5.99 2.93
N GLN A 202 -15.24 -5.26 3.84
CA GLN A 202 -15.16 -5.48 5.30
C GLN A 202 -13.70 -5.58 5.83
N PHE A 203 -12.79 -4.82 5.22
CA PHE A 203 -11.36 -4.85 5.53
C PHE A 203 -10.70 -6.24 5.37
N THR A 204 -11.19 -7.02 4.41
CA THR A 204 -10.69 -8.37 4.09
C THR A 204 -9.91 -8.42 2.78
N VAL A 205 -9.04 -9.42 2.66
CA VAL A 205 -8.36 -9.75 1.42
C VAL A 205 -8.13 -11.26 1.32
N ASP A 206 -8.32 -11.80 0.11
CA ASP A 206 -8.02 -13.20 -0.20
C ASP A 206 -6.51 -13.42 -0.30
N LEU A 207 -6.02 -14.43 0.43
CA LEU A 207 -4.61 -14.70 0.54
C LEU A 207 -4.01 -15.26 -0.76
N ASN A 208 -4.76 -16.05 -1.53
CA ASN A 208 -4.30 -16.59 -2.81
C ASN A 208 -4.21 -15.45 -3.83
N GLU A 209 -5.18 -14.53 -3.81
CA GLU A 209 -5.12 -13.33 -4.66
C GLU A 209 -3.89 -12.47 -4.33
N LEU A 210 -3.51 -12.36 -3.05
CA LEU A 210 -2.28 -11.65 -2.63
C LEU A 210 -1.00 -12.35 -3.10
N VAL A 211 -0.95 -13.67 -3.01
CA VAL A 211 0.19 -14.48 -3.46
C VAL A 211 0.46 -14.24 -4.94
N ASP A 212 -0.58 -14.27 -5.76
CA ASP A 212 -0.48 -14.02 -7.20
C ASP A 212 -0.11 -12.56 -7.49
N PHE A 213 -0.72 -11.63 -6.75
CA PHE A 213 -0.53 -10.19 -6.93
C PHE A 213 0.88 -9.72 -6.56
N LEU A 214 1.43 -10.21 -5.45
CA LEU A 214 2.76 -9.85 -4.96
C LEU A 214 3.86 -10.80 -5.45
N ARG A 215 3.49 -11.93 -6.08
CA ARG A 215 4.39 -13.00 -6.51
C ARG A 215 5.29 -13.49 -5.38
N MET A 216 4.69 -13.78 -4.24
CA MET A 216 5.42 -14.18 -3.04
C MET A 216 4.81 -15.44 -2.38
N PRO A 217 5.59 -16.26 -1.66
CA PRO A 217 5.07 -17.46 -1.02
C PRO A 217 3.95 -17.17 -0.03
N GLN A 218 2.94 -18.04 0.02
CA GLN A 218 1.79 -17.91 0.91
C GLN A 218 2.18 -17.78 2.38
N SER A 219 3.22 -18.50 2.82
CA SER A 219 3.76 -18.42 4.19
C SER A 219 4.30 -17.02 4.51
N GLN A 220 4.96 -16.38 3.55
CA GLN A 220 5.49 -15.02 3.69
C GLN A 220 4.34 -14.00 3.74
N CYS A 221 3.34 -14.10 2.85
CA CYS A 221 2.13 -13.27 2.91
C CYS A 221 1.47 -13.34 4.29
N ARG A 222 1.24 -14.56 4.81
CA ARG A 222 0.61 -14.76 6.13
C ARG A 222 1.40 -14.09 7.24
N ASN A 223 2.73 -14.21 7.22
CA ASN A 223 3.58 -13.61 8.25
C ASN A 223 3.53 -12.08 8.19
N LEU A 224 3.61 -11.48 6.99
CA LEU A 224 3.52 -10.02 6.84
C LEU A 224 2.13 -9.49 7.20
N LEU A 225 1.06 -10.21 6.87
CA LEU A 225 -0.30 -9.86 7.28
C LEU A 225 -0.48 -9.87 8.80
N ARG A 226 0.13 -10.83 9.50
CA ARG A 226 0.15 -10.85 10.98
C ARG A 226 0.94 -9.67 11.55
N ILE A 227 2.03 -9.25 10.90
CA ILE A 227 2.79 -8.05 11.30
C ILE A 227 1.93 -6.79 11.17
N VAL A 228 1.08 -6.72 10.15
CA VAL A 228 0.05 -5.68 9.96
C VAL A 228 -1.12 -5.83 10.96
N GLY A 229 -1.11 -6.82 11.84
CA GLY A 229 -2.18 -7.06 12.81
C GLY A 229 -3.46 -7.63 12.20
N ALA A 230 -3.39 -8.16 10.97
CA ALA A 230 -4.52 -8.86 10.37
C ALA A 230 -4.69 -10.26 10.97
N VAL A 231 -5.94 -10.65 11.18
CA VAL A 231 -6.34 -11.99 11.60
C VAL A 231 -6.48 -12.86 10.35
N ILE A 232 -5.89 -14.05 10.37
CA ILE A 232 -6.02 -15.04 9.29
C ILE A 232 -7.22 -15.94 9.60
N ILE A 233 -8.18 -15.98 8.69
CA ILE A 233 -9.44 -16.73 8.80
C ILE A 233 -9.39 -17.86 7.77
N SER A 234 -9.52 -19.11 8.21
CA SER A 234 -9.68 -20.24 7.29
C SER A 234 -11.16 -20.43 6.93
N ALA A 235 -11.45 -20.90 5.72
CA ALA A 235 -12.80 -21.29 5.31
C ALA A 235 -13.48 -22.28 6.27
N LYS A 236 -12.69 -23.07 7.02
CA LYS A 236 -13.21 -23.99 8.06
C LYS A 236 -13.75 -23.28 9.30
N ASP A 237 -13.23 -22.09 9.61
CA ASP A 237 -13.58 -21.30 10.79
C ASP A 237 -14.62 -20.20 10.47
N GLY A 238 -14.84 -19.91 9.18
CA GLY A 238 -15.69 -18.82 8.71
C GLY A 238 -17.19 -19.00 8.96
N ALA A 239 -17.65 -20.23 9.22
CA ALA A 239 -19.06 -20.53 9.51
C ALA A 239 -19.54 -20.00 10.87
N GLU A 240 -18.62 -19.78 11.82
CA GLU A 240 -18.98 -19.33 13.18
C GLU A 240 -18.83 -17.81 13.37
N THR A 241 -18.06 -17.13 12.50
CA THR A 241 -17.72 -15.71 12.71
C THR A 241 -18.73 -14.69 12.17
N GLY A 242 -19.88 -15.11 11.63
CA GLY A 242 -20.93 -14.17 11.20
C GLY A 242 -20.48 -13.16 10.13
N ALA A 243 -19.43 -13.46 9.37
CA ALA A 243 -18.97 -12.62 8.27
C ALA A 243 -19.98 -12.76 7.12
N ASP A 244 -21.04 -11.95 7.17
CA ASP A 244 -22.13 -11.91 6.20
C ASP A 244 -21.60 -11.96 4.75
N GLY A 245 -21.81 -13.10 4.10
CA GLY A 245 -21.81 -13.23 2.64
C GLY A 245 -20.45 -13.26 1.91
N ILE A 246 -19.30 -13.14 2.58
CA ILE A 246 -18.00 -13.24 1.90
C ILE A 246 -17.56 -14.71 1.82
N LYS A 247 -17.96 -15.40 0.75
CA LYS A 247 -17.46 -16.75 0.46
C LYS A 247 -16.01 -16.65 -0.05
N PRO A 248 -15.04 -17.27 0.63
CA PRO A 248 -13.67 -17.27 0.14
C PRO A 248 -13.56 -18.15 -1.12
N GLY A 249 -12.64 -17.82 -2.03
CA GLY A 249 -12.41 -18.62 -3.23
C GLY A 249 -11.62 -19.90 -2.91
N GLY A 250 -12.21 -21.08 -3.08
CA GLY A 250 -11.51 -22.37 -2.93
C GLY A 250 -11.08 -22.70 -1.49
N ASP A 251 -9.84 -23.19 -1.30
CA ASP A 251 -9.22 -23.48 0.03
C ASP A 251 -9.21 -22.27 1.00
N GLY A 252 -9.51 -21.08 0.45
CA GLY A 252 -10.30 -20.06 1.10
C GLY A 252 -9.76 -19.48 2.39
N VAL A 253 -8.51 -19.00 2.36
CA VAL A 253 -7.91 -18.30 3.49
C VAL A 253 -8.01 -16.80 3.27
N LEU A 254 -8.71 -16.13 4.17
CA LEU A 254 -8.86 -14.68 4.19
C LEU A 254 -7.94 -14.08 5.25
N ALA A 255 -7.51 -12.85 5.02
CA ALA A 255 -6.96 -12.01 6.07
C ALA A 255 -7.91 -10.83 6.30
N GLN A 256 -8.17 -10.50 7.56
CA GLN A 256 -9.06 -9.42 7.95
C GLN A 256 -8.40 -8.51 8.96
N LEU A 257 -8.51 -7.20 8.75
CA LEU A 257 -8.16 -6.21 9.76
C LEU A 257 -9.34 -6.05 10.74
N LYS A 258 -9.09 -6.25 12.03
CA LYS A 258 -10.08 -6.09 13.11
C LYS A 258 -9.64 -5.01 14.09
N ALA A 259 -10.61 -4.28 14.62
CA ALA A 259 -10.42 -3.31 15.68
C ALA A 259 -10.94 -3.88 17.02
N PRO A 260 -10.32 -3.56 18.17
CA PRO A 260 -9.06 -2.81 18.29
C PRO A 260 -7.86 -3.61 17.76
N LEU A 261 -6.80 -2.91 17.34
CA LEU A 261 -5.62 -3.55 16.73
C LEU A 261 -4.87 -4.42 17.75
N LYS A 262 -4.88 -5.73 17.54
CA LYS A 262 -4.07 -6.67 18.32
C LYS A 262 -2.73 -6.88 17.64
N LEU A 263 -1.77 -5.99 17.89
CA LEU A 263 -0.39 -6.21 17.46
C LEU A 263 0.17 -7.41 18.23
N GLN A 264 0.58 -8.46 17.52
CA GLN A 264 1.21 -9.62 18.16
C GLN A 264 2.59 -9.21 18.68
N ALA A 265 2.69 -8.99 19.98
CA ALA A 265 3.93 -8.60 20.64
C ALA A 265 5.02 -9.69 20.68
N ARG A 266 4.83 -10.84 20.02
CA ARG A 266 5.76 -11.98 20.11
C ARG A 266 6.29 -12.40 18.75
N VAL A 267 7.46 -11.87 18.38
CA VAL A 267 8.32 -12.50 17.37
C VAL A 267 9.04 -13.65 18.04
N ARG A 268 8.41 -14.84 18.09
CA ARG A 268 9.12 -16.05 18.55
C ARG A 268 10.26 -16.34 17.57
N ARG A 269 11.51 -16.21 18.02
CA ARG A 269 12.69 -16.72 17.30
C ARG A 269 12.50 -18.22 17.06
N ARG A 270 12.68 -18.65 15.82
CA ARG A 270 12.91 -20.07 15.48
C ARG A 270 14.40 -20.33 15.49
#